data_AF-A0A256A021-F1
#
_entry.id   AF-A0A256A021-F1
#
_cell.length_a   1.000
_cell.length_b   1.000
_cell.length_c   1.000
_cell.angle_alpha   90.00
_cell.angle_beta   90.00
_cell.angle_gamma   90.00
#
_symmetry.space_group_name_H-M   'P 1'
#
loop_
_entity.id
_entity.type
_entity.pdbx_description
1 polymer ?
#
loop_
_entity_poly.entity_id
_entity_poly.type
_entity_poly.pdbx_seq_one_letter_code
_entity_poly.pdbx_strand_id
1 'polypeptide(L)'
;MVCLSIRAQIVLEALAGNKQAHYINYFGKDLDSTAKWNFFNLNRFTVNYKDKALNNVSIEGQFTYQFKPWIGVSAGGGFYGELFVPSIGLSLSYLNKKEDFFIQMYPTIGFAEGEVGPSILGLIGYTPKFSKRWGLSSQIIFSVDPIEASQIVRVGANYKDEVQFGIGIDMIQNFQTKILNFNLGPFIRFNF
;
A
#
# COMPACT_ATOMS: atom_id res chain seq x y z
N MET A 1 21.80 17.21 -1.04
CA MET A 1 21.51 15.79 -0.75
C MET A 1 20.04 15.74 -0.37
N VAL A 2 19.15 15.21 -1.21
CA VAL A 2 17.73 15.12 -0.89
C VAL A 2 17.59 13.89 0.00
N CYS A 3 17.49 14.12 1.31
CA CYS A 3 17.08 13.09 2.25
C CYS A 3 15.60 12.86 1.99
N LEU A 4 15.23 11.67 1.51
CA LEU A 4 13.83 11.26 1.43
C LEU A 4 13.38 10.91 2.84
N SER A 5 13.23 11.95 3.69
CA SER A 5 12.61 11.77 4.98
C SER A 5 11.14 11.52 4.73
N ILE A 6 10.73 10.26 4.66
CA ILE A 6 9.34 9.93 4.91
C ILE A 6 9.20 10.15 6.42
N ARG A 7 8.86 11.38 6.82
CA ARG A 7 8.35 11.64 8.17
C ARG A 7 7.32 10.56 8.45
N ALA A 8 7.40 9.94 9.64
CA ALA A 8 6.55 8.82 10.00
C ALA A 8 5.12 9.11 9.55
N GLN A 9 4.66 8.41 8.52
CA GLN A 9 3.38 8.66 7.91
C GLN A 9 2.47 7.54 8.37
N ILE A 10 1.47 7.88 9.18
CA ILE A 10 0.45 6.92 9.59
C ILE A 10 -0.79 7.23 8.78
N VAL A 11 -1.29 6.23 8.06
CA VAL A 11 -2.52 6.36 7.30
C VAL A 11 -3.56 5.41 7.85
N LEU A 12 -4.75 5.94 8.09
CA LEU A 12 -5.96 5.19 8.44
C LEU A 12 -7.03 5.50 7.40
N GLU A 13 -7.56 4.49 6.75
CA GLU A 13 -8.58 4.62 5.72
C GLU A 13 -9.73 3.64 5.93
N ALA A 14 -10.94 4.10 5.63
CA ALA A 14 -12.11 3.26 5.45
C ALA A 14 -12.79 3.58 4.12
N LEU A 15 -13.19 2.53 3.40
CA LEU A 15 -14.04 2.58 2.21
C LEU A 15 -15.33 1.81 2.47
N ALA A 16 -16.47 2.45 2.21
CA ALA A 16 -17.78 1.84 2.27
C ALA A 16 -18.20 1.45 0.84
N GLY A 17 -17.84 0.24 0.41
CA GLY A 17 -18.07 -0.21 -0.96
C GLY A 17 -19.48 -0.71 -1.22
N ASN A 18 -19.75 -1.11 -2.46
CA ASN A 18 -21.02 -1.72 -2.86
C ASN A 18 -21.13 -3.21 -2.52
N LYS A 19 -20.01 -3.90 -2.29
CA LYS A 19 -19.97 -5.34 -1.93
C LYS A 19 -19.36 -5.60 -0.56
N GLN A 20 -18.41 -4.77 -0.15
CA GLN A 20 -17.65 -4.93 1.08
C GLN A 20 -17.20 -3.57 1.62
N ALA A 21 -17.05 -3.49 2.93
CA ALA A 21 -16.27 -2.44 3.55
C ALA A 21 -14.78 -2.84 3.52
N HIS A 22 -13.90 -1.88 3.33
CA HIS A 22 -12.47 -2.10 3.29
C HIS A 22 -11.78 -1.09 4.21
N TYR A 23 -11.02 -1.60 5.17
CA TYR A 23 -10.19 -0.79 6.06
C TYR A 23 -8.74 -1.02 5.69
N ILE A 24 -8.00 0.07 5.53
CA ILE A 24 -6.58 0.04 5.21
C ILE A 24 -5.88 0.90 6.23
N ASN A 25 -4.79 0.36 6.80
CA ASN A 25 -3.84 1.21 7.47
C ASN A 25 -2.44 0.88 7.00
N TYR A 26 -1.60 1.89 6.84
CA TYR A 26 -0.18 1.66 6.60
C TYR A 26 0.65 2.67 7.36
N PHE A 27 1.86 2.26 7.69
CA PHE A 27 2.85 3.16 8.25
C PHE A 27 4.21 2.94 7.62
N GLY A 28 4.90 4.05 7.35
CA GLY A 28 6.28 4.07 6.89
C GLY A 28 7.12 4.91 7.83
N LYS A 29 8.32 4.46 8.20
CA LYS A 29 9.20 5.18 9.12
C LYS A 29 10.68 4.92 8.83
N ASP A 30 11.44 6.00 8.67
CA ASP A 30 12.90 5.96 8.76
C ASP A 30 13.33 5.68 10.21
N LEU A 31 14.19 4.69 10.40
CA LEU A 31 14.64 4.18 11.69
C LEU A 31 15.99 4.76 12.14
N ASP A 32 16.69 5.44 11.24
CA ASP A 32 17.97 6.10 11.51
C ASP A 32 18.01 7.52 10.91
N SER A 33 18.92 8.35 11.41
CA SER A 33 19.03 9.75 10.95
C SER A 33 19.51 9.90 9.50
N THR A 34 20.06 8.83 8.91
CA THR A 34 20.51 8.84 7.52
C THR A 34 19.51 8.23 6.55
N ALA A 35 18.33 7.83 7.04
CA ALA A 35 17.27 7.16 6.27
C ALA A 35 17.78 5.95 5.48
N LYS A 36 18.79 5.26 6.00
CA LYS A 36 19.29 4.01 5.44
C LYS A 36 18.42 2.85 5.85
N TRP A 37 17.91 2.85 7.08
CA TRP A 37 17.01 1.84 7.60
C TRP A 37 15.59 2.40 7.57
N ASN A 38 14.67 1.69 6.92
CA ASN A 38 13.26 2.06 6.88
C ASN A 38 12.39 0.83 7.11
N PHE A 39 11.26 1.05 7.76
CA PHE A 39 10.22 0.05 7.95
C PHE A 39 8.91 0.53 7.34
N PHE A 40 8.30 -0.33 6.52
CA PHE A 40 6.96 -0.15 5.98
C PHE A 40 6.05 -1.30 6.42
N ASN A 41 4.82 -0.99 6.78
CA ASN A 41 3.79 -1.99 7.00
C ASN A 41 2.45 -1.53 6.43
N LEU A 42 1.73 -2.45 5.81
CA LEU A 42 0.40 -2.29 5.26
C LEU A 42 -0.50 -3.38 5.84
N ASN A 43 -1.64 -2.98 6.39
CA ASN A 43 -2.69 -3.89 6.82
C ASN A 43 -3.96 -3.59 6.03
N ARG A 44 -4.66 -4.64 5.64
CA ARG A 44 -5.92 -4.58 4.90
C ARG A 44 -6.93 -5.49 5.56
N PHE A 45 -8.11 -4.96 5.87
CA PHE A 45 -9.23 -5.70 6.44
C PHE A 45 -10.45 -5.55 5.53
N THR A 46 -10.93 -6.66 5.00
CA THR A 46 -12.12 -6.72 4.16
C THR A 46 -13.28 -7.32 4.94
N VAL A 47 -14.42 -6.62 4.93
CA VAL A 47 -15.68 -7.09 5.52
C VAL A 47 -16.74 -7.19 4.42
N ASN A 48 -17.00 -8.41 3.96
CA ASN A 48 -18.00 -8.70 2.95
C ASN A 48 -19.42 -8.66 3.54
N TYR A 49 -20.36 -8.05 2.82
CA TYR A 49 -21.71 -7.85 3.34
C TYR A 49 -22.61 -9.09 3.24
N LYS A 50 -22.28 -10.03 2.35
CA LYS A 50 -23.13 -11.20 2.06
C LYS A 50 -22.56 -12.49 2.60
N ASP A 51 -21.23 -12.64 2.53
CA ASP A 51 -20.56 -13.89 2.88
C ASP A 51 -19.36 -13.64 3.78
N LYS A 52 -19.49 -14.05 5.05
CA LYS A 52 -18.42 -13.91 6.05
C LYS A 52 -17.18 -14.73 5.72
N ALA A 53 -17.30 -15.80 4.94
CA ALA A 53 -16.15 -16.59 4.50
C ALA A 53 -15.24 -15.81 3.53
N LEU A 54 -15.75 -14.73 2.93
CA LEU A 54 -14.98 -13.82 2.07
C LEU A 54 -14.35 -12.65 2.84
N ASN A 55 -14.49 -12.60 4.17
CA ASN A 55 -13.73 -11.66 4.98
C ASN A 55 -12.25 -12.02 4.92
N ASN A 56 -11.39 -11.01 4.84
CA ASN A 56 -9.95 -11.23 4.69
C ASN A 56 -9.19 -10.22 5.55
N VAL A 57 -8.10 -10.70 6.18
CA VAL A 57 -7.08 -9.87 6.81
C VAL A 57 -5.74 -10.19 6.15
N SER A 58 -5.06 -9.15 5.68
CA SER A 58 -3.67 -9.24 5.26
C SER A 58 -2.82 -8.20 5.98
N ILE A 59 -1.60 -8.60 6.31
CA ILE A 59 -0.60 -7.78 6.99
C ILE A 59 0.70 -7.99 6.25
N GLU A 60 1.22 -6.95 5.60
CA GLU A 60 2.48 -7.00 4.87
C GLU A 60 3.47 -6.04 5.51
N GLY A 61 4.70 -6.48 5.70
CA GLY A 61 5.76 -5.68 6.32
C GLY A 61 7.07 -5.83 5.56
N GLN A 62 7.80 -4.73 5.42
CA GLN A 62 9.11 -4.70 4.78
C GLN A 62 10.08 -3.88 5.62
N PHE A 63 11.16 -4.52 6.04
CA PHE A 63 12.33 -3.86 6.62
C PHE A 63 13.37 -3.67 5.53
N THR A 64 13.95 -2.48 5.45
CA THR A 64 14.76 -2.09 4.30
C THR A 64 16.08 -1.46 4.68
N TYR A 65 17.10 -1.76 3.88
CA TYR A 65 18.37 -1.07 3.88
C TYR A 65 18.62 -0.40 2.53
N GLN A 66 18.68 0.93 2.51
CA GLN A 66 18.86 1.74 1.31
C GLN A 66 20.34 1.98 1.00
N PHE A 67 20.76 1.63 -0.22
CA PHE A 67 22.10 1.97 -0.74
C PHE A 67 22.13 3.40 -1.29
N LYS A 68 21.01 3.79 -1.92
CA LYS A 68 20.71 5.13 -2.42
C LYS A 68 19.26 5.44 -2.06
N PRO A 69 18.83 6.72 -2.10
CA PRO A 69 17.45 7.07 -1.80
C PRO A 69 16.40 6.33 -2.66
N TRP A 70 16.79 5.82 -3.82
CA TRP A 70 15.89 5.18 -4.78
C TRP A 70 16.04 3.65 -4.90
N ILE A 71 17.05 3.06 -4.26
CA ILE A 71 17.28 1.61 -4.32
C ILE A 71 17.93 1.07 -3.04
N GLY A 72 17.41 -0.07 -2.60
CA GLY A 72 17.88 -0.82 -1.45
C GLY A 72 17.50 -2.29 -1.53
N VAL A 73 17.81 -3.01 -0.47
CA VAL A 73 17.32 -4.37 -0.23
C VAL A 73 16.18 -4.33 0.78
N SER A 74 15.19 -5.20 0.59
CA SER A 74 14.08 -5.41 1.52
C SER A 74 14.07 -6.85 2.01
N ALA A 75 13.71 -7.02 3.28
CA ALA A 75 13.37 -8.31 3.88
C ALA A 75 12.12 -8.14 4.73
N GLY A 76 11.21 -9.08 4.65
CA GLY A 76 9.88 -8.92 5.24
C GLY A 76 8.98 -10.09 4.93
N GLY A 77 7.70 -9.82 4.72
CA GLY A 77 6.73 -10.84 4.35
C GLY A 77 5.29 -10.38 4.55
N GLY A 78 4.36 -11.28 4.23
CA GLY A 78 2.93 -11.07 4.42
C GLY A 78 2.29 -12.18 5.24
N PHE A 79 1.37 -11.83 6.13
CA PHE A 79 0.36 -12.76 6.66
C PHE A 79 -0.89 -12.67 5.81
N TYR A 80 -1.37 -13.83 5.36
CA TYR A 80 -2.61 -13.99 4.61
C TYR A 80 -3.46 -15.05 5.32
N GLY A 81 -4.38 -14.60 6.19
CA GLY A 81 -4.99 -15.49 7.16
C GLY A 81 -3.95 -16.01 8.17
N GLU A 82 -3.77 -17.33 8.22
CA GLU A 82 -2.79 -17.98 9.12
C GLU A 82 -1.42 -18.23 8.47
N LEU A 83 -1.32 -18.05 7.14
CA LEU A 83 -0.09 -18.32 6.39
C LEU A 83 0.84 -17.11 6.43
N PHE A 84 2.06 -17.30 6.95
CA PHE A 84 3.14 -16.34 6.81
C PHE A 84 4.01 -16.66 5.60
N VAL A 85 4.17 -15.68 4.71
CA VAL A 85 5.02 -15.76 3.52
C VAL A 85 6.21 -14.82 3.73
N PRO A 86 7.36 -15.29 4.25
CA PRO A 86 8.59 -14.50 4.28
C PRO A 86 9.03 -14.15 2.86
N SER A 87 9.62 -12.96 2.70
CA SER A 87 10.04 -12.43 1.41
C SER A 87 11.35 -11.64 1.52
N ILE A 88 12.17 -11.69 0.47
CA ILE A 88 13.37 -10.86 0.30
C ILE A 88 13.38 -10.27 -1.10
N GLY A 89 13.91 -9.06 -1.26
CA GLY A 89 14.00 -8.45 -2.57
C GLY A 89 14.59 -7.05 -2.55
N LEU A 90 14.07 -6.21 -3.44
CA LEU A 90 14.52 -4.84 -3.56
C LEU A 90 13.50 -3.89 -2.92
N SER A 91 14.02 -2.74 -2.50
CA SER A 91 13.22 -1.56 -2.21
C SER A 91 13.48 -0.54 -3.30
N LEU A 92 12.44 -0.14 -4.02
CA LEU A 92 12.50 0.91 -5.03
C LEU A 92 11.67 2.08 -4.53
N SER A 93 12.23 3.29 -4.57
CA SER A 93 11.57 4.47 -4.03
C SER A 93 11.85 5.70 -4.87
N TYR A 94 10.86 6.59 -4.94
CA TYR A 94 10.99 7.88 -5.60
C TYR A 94 10.06 8.88 -4.92
N LEU A 95 10.57 10.10 -4.71
CA LEU A 95 9.77 11.27 -4.34
C LEU A 95 10.25 12.41 -5.23
N ASN A 96 9.33 13.11 -5.85
CA ASN A 96 9.70 14.28 -6.63
C ASN A 96 10.11 15.45 -5.72
N LYS A 97 10.72 16.48 -6.30
CA LYS A 97 11.18 17.66 -5.54
C LYS A 97 10.07 18.46 -4.86
N LYS A 98 8.83 18.33 -5.34
CA LYS A 98 7.66 19.02 -4.78
C LYS A 98 7.04 18.24 -3.62
N GLU A 99 7.51 17.02 -3.38
CA GLU A 99 6.97 16.10 -2.38
C GLU A 99 5.47 15.82 -2.56
N ASP A 100 4.97 15.99 -3.79
CA ASP A 100 3.57 15.79 -4.15
C ASP A 100 3.36 14.55 -5.03
N PHE A 101 4.44 13.88 -5.46
CA PHE A 101 4.40 12.62 -6.20
C PHE A 101 5.42 11.64 -5.65
N PHE A 102 4.98 10.43 -5.32
CA PHE A 102 5.84 9.38 -4.80
C PHE A 102 5.54 7.99 -5.37
N ILE A 103 6.56 7.15 -5.36
CA ILE A 103 6.50 5.73 -5.69
C ILE A 103 7.28 4.98 -4.61
N GLN A 104 6.72 3.89 -4.10
CA GLN A 104 7.39 2.93 -3.24
C GLN A 104 7.00 1.53 -3.70
N MET A 105 7.98 0.67 -3.97
CA MET A 105 7.72 -0.68 -4.48
C MET A 105 8.71 -1.69 -3.89
N TYR A 106 8.22 -2.89 -3.68
CA TYR A 106 8.93 -4.02 -3.13
C TYR A 106 8.77 -5.23 -4.06
N PRO A 107 9.54 -5.31 -5.16
CA PRO A 107 9.65 -6.56 -5.90
C PRO A 107 10.46 -7.55 -5.07
N THR A 108 9.80 -8.63 -4.66
CA THR A 108 10.33 -9.63 -3.74
C THR A 108 10.15 -11.04 -4.27
N ILE A 109 10.88 -11.98 -3.68
CA ILE A 109 10.65 -13.41 -3.82
C ILE A 109 10.17 -13.91 -2.47
N GLY A 110 8.96 -14.49 -2.45
CA GLY A 110 8.35 -15.11 -1.28
C GLY A 110 8.65 -16.60 -1.20
N PHE A 111 8.68 -17.13 0.03
CA PHE A 111 8.93 -18.54 0.32
C PHE A 111 7.83 -19.07 1.23
N ALA A 112 7.01 -20.00 0.77
CA ALA A 112 5.97 -20.60 1.60
C ALA A 112 5.67 -22.02 1.14
N GLU A 113 5.45 -22.94 2.08
CA GLU A 113 4.99 -24.32 1.82
C GLU A 113 5.85 -25.11 0.81
N GLY A 114 7.15 -24.80 0.71
CA GLY A 114 8.06 -25.44 -0.25
C GLY A 114 8.02 -24.83 -1.66
N GLU A 115 7.20 -23.81 -1.87
CA GLU A 115 7.13 -23.03 -3.10
C GLU A 115 7.89 -21.70 -3.00
N VAL A 116 8.30 -21.21 -4.16
CA VAL A 116 9.00 -19.93 -4.33
C VAL A 116 8.29 -19.12 -5.40
N GLY A 117 7.85 -17.93 -5.06
CA GLY A 117 7.03 -17.09 -5.93
C GLY A 117 7.51 -15.65 -5.99
N PRO A 118 7.69 -15.05 -7.18
CA PRO A 118 7.91 -13.61 -7.28
C PRO A 118 6.64 -12.86 -6.90
N SER A 119 6.79 -11.76 -6.16
CA SER A 119 5.70 -10.86 -5.80
C SER A 119 6.14 -9.41 -5.90
N ILE A 120 5.19 -8.50 -6.07
CA ILE A 120 5.43 -7.06 -6.06
C ILE A 120 4.35 -6.44 -5.18
N LEU A 121 4.75 -5.72 -4.15
CA LEU A 121 3.88 -4.77 -3.43
C LEU A 121 4.28 -3.35 -3.82
N GLY A 122 3.32 -2.49 -4.12
CA GLY A 122 3.60 -1.13 -4.56
C GLY A 122 2.57 -0.10 -4.12
N LEU A 123 3.05 1.12 -3.93
CA LEU A 123 2.29 2.29 -3.56
C LEU A 123 2.73 3.48 -4.43
N ILE A 124 1.79 4.10 -5.13
CA ILE A 124 2.02 5.28 -5.95
C ILE A 124 1.03 6.35 -5.50
N GLY A 125 1.51 7.55 -5.19
CA GLY A 125 0.67 8.65 -4.75
C GLY A 125 0.95 9.95 -5.50
N TYR A 126 -0.11 10.73 -5.71
CA TYR A 126 -0.06 12.08 -6.26
C TYR A 126 -1.03 13.00 -5.50
N THR A 127 -0.50 13.99 -4.79
CA THR A 127 -1.26 14.88 -3.90
C THR A 127 -0.92 16.37 -4.10
N PRO A 128 -1.08 16.94 -5.32
CA PRO A 128 -0.79 18.34 -5.58
C PRO A 128 -1.75 19.26 -4.82
N LYS A 129 -1.24 20.41 -4.39
CA LYS A 129 -2.03 21.46 -3.72
C LYS A 129 -2.55 22.48 -4.74
N PHE A 130 -3.84 22.78 -4.65
CA PHE A 130 -4.47 23.88 -5.41
C PHE A 130 -4.55 25.16 -4.58
N SER A 131 -4.53 25.04 -3.25
CA SER A 131 -4.53 26.17 -2.31
C SER A 131 -3.81 25.78 -1.01
N LYS A 132 -3.78 26.69 -0.02
CA LYS A 132 -3.25 26.40 1.32
C LYS A 132 -4.00 25.30 2.08
N ARG A 133 -5.27 25.04 1.72
CA ARG A 133 -6.13 24.08 2.44
C ARG A 133 -6.59 22.90 1.59
N TRP A 134 -6.56 23.03 0.27
CA TRP A 134 -7.14 22.05 -0.64
C TRP A 134 -6.13 21.58 -1.67
N GLY A 135 -6.20 20.28 -1.97
CA GLY A 135 -5.45 19.62 -3.03
C GLY A 135 -6.21 18.41 -3.58
N LEU A 136 -5.58 17.72 -4.51
CA LEU A 136 -6.01 16.41 -4.99
C LEU A 136 -5.49 15.33 -4.04
N SER A 137 -6.26 14.26 -3.88
CA SER A 137 -5.78 12.97 -3.39
C SER A 137 -5.90 11.97 -4.54
N SER A 138 -4.80 11.35 -4.93
CA SER A 138 -4.78 10.25 -5.89
C SER A 138 -3.78 9.21 -5.42
N GLN A 139 -4.20 7.96 -5.26
CA GLN A 139 -3.30 6.89 -4.85
C GLN A 139 -3.68 5.57 -5.51
N ILE A 140 -2.66 4.77 -5.82
CA ILE A 140 -2.77 3.37 -6.21
C ILE A 140 -1.94 2.55 -5.24
N ILE A 141 -2.55 1.58 -4.57
CA ILE A 141 -1.87 0.47 -3.90
C ILE A 141 -2.06 -0.74 -4.80
N PHE A 142 -1.01 -1.49 -5.10
CA PHE A 142 -1.13 -2.70 -5.88
C PHE A 142 -0.26 -3.81 -5.31
N SER A 143 -0.75 -5.04 -5.43
CA SER A 143 0.04 -6.24 -5.18
C SER A 143 -0.14 -7.21 -6.33
N VAL A 144 0.92 -7.89 -6.73
CA VAL A 144 0.89 -8.95 -7.74
C VAL A 144 1.74 -10.10 -7.23
N ASP A 145 1.20 -11.30 -7.26
CA ASP A 145 1.90 -12.55 -6.96
C ASP A 145 1.49 -13.62 -8.01
N PRO A 146 1.98 -14.87 -7.94
CA PRO A 146 1.65 -15.88 -8.93
C PRO A 146 0.16 -16.29 -8.98
N ILE A 147 -0.61 -15.98 -7.94
CA ILE A 147 -2.00 -16.42 -7.76
C ILE A 147 -2.96 -15.29 -8.13
N GLU A 148 -2.65 -14.06 -7.72
CA GLU A 148 -3.54 -12.91 -7.90
C GLU A 148 -2.85 -11.57 -8.14
N ALA A 149 -3.63 -10.62 -8.65
CA ALA A 149 -3.30 -9.21 -8.65
C ALA A 149 -4.40 -8.41 -7.97
N SER A 150 -4.03 -7.57 -7.02
CA SER A 150 -4.90 -6.61 -6.34
C SER A 150 -4.50 -5.18 -6.70
N GLN A 151 -5.49 -4.33 -6.93
CA GLN A 151 -5.33 -2.90 -7.21
C GLN A 151 -6.36 -2.10 -6.43
N ILE A 152 -5.90 -1.13 -5.67
CA ILE A 152 -6.69 -0.27 -4.80
C ILE A 152 -6.44 1.14 -5.29
N VAL A 153 -7.42 1.74 -5.95
CA VAL A 153 -7.32 3.09 -6.49
C VAL A 153 -8.19 4.01 -5.65
N ARG A 154 -7.66 5.18 -5.31
CA ARG A 154 -8.32 6.25 -4.58
C ARG A 154 -8.16 7.55 -5.33
N VAL A 155 -9.25 8.28 -5.53
CA VAL A 155 -9.24 9.62 -6.14
C VAL A 155 -10.23 10.51 -5.39
N GLY A 156 -9.79 11.69 -4.98
CA GLY A 156 -10.58 12.55 -4.12
C GLY A 156 -9.95 13.91 -3.82
N ALA A 157 -10.49 14.57 -2.81
CA ALA A 157 -9.96 15.82 -2.28
C ALA A 157 -9.00 15.54 -1.11
N ASN A 158 -7.97 16.38 -1.00
CA ASN A 158 -7.06 16.43 0.13
C ASN A 158 -7.29 17.75 0.89
N TYR A 159 -7.66 17.67 2.16
CA TYR A 159 -7.90 18.81 3.03
C TYR A 159 -6.79 18.90 4.08
N LYS A 160 -6.02 19.99 4.00
CA LYS A 160 -4.91 20.32 4.90
C LYS A 160 -3.85 19.23 5.07
N ASP A 161 -3.74 18.30 4.12
CA ASP A 161 -2.88 17.10 4.19
C ASP A 161 -3.26 16.10 5.29
N GLU A 162 -4.25 16.40 6.13
CA GLU A 162 -4.70 15.58 7.26
C GLU A 162 -5.85 14.66 6.87
N VAL A 163 -6.79 15.13 6.04
CA VAL A 163 -8.01 14.39 5.69
C VAL A 163 -8.15 14.28 4.19
N GLN A 164 -8.32 13.06 3.69
CA GLN A 164 -8.60 12.79 2.29
C GLN A 164 -9.92 12.04 2.17
N PHE A 165 -10.72 12.38 1.16
CA PHE A 165 -12.00 11.72 0.92
C PHE A 165 -12.37 11.79 -0.55
N GLY A 166 -13.12 10.81 -1.03
CA GLY A 166 -13.48 10.72 -2.44
C GLY A 166 -14.06 9.37 -2.79
N ILE A 167 -13.77 8.90 -4.00
CA ILE A 167 -14.21 7.60 -4.50
C ILE A 167 -13.01 6.66 -4.60
N GLY A 168 -13.23 5.42 -4.19
CA GLY A 168 -12.25 4.35 -4.33
C GLY A 168 -12.82 3.15 -5.06
N ILE A 169 -11.93 2.46 -5.76
CA ILE A 169 -12.19 1.16 -6.37
C ILE A 169 -11.13 0.18 -5.89
N ASP A 170 -11.57 -0.98 -5.42
CA ASP A 170 -10.71 -2.13 -5.16
C ASP A 170 -10.98 -3.16 -6.25
N MET A 171 -9.93 -3.71 -6.85
CA MET A 171 -9.99 -4.72 -7.89
C MET A 171 -9.10 -5.89 -7.51
N ILE A 172 -9.61 -7.11 -7.59
CA ILE A 172 -8.85 -8.34 -7.35
C ILE A 172 -9.09 -9.26 -8.53
N GLN A 173 -8.01 -9.63 -9.22
CA GLN A 173 -7.98 -10.57 -10.32
C GLN A 173 -7.28 -11.84 -9.83
N ASN A 174 -8.01 -12.94 -9.75
CA ASN A 174 -7.41 -14.25 -9.53
C ASN A 174 -7.03 -14.86 -10.89
N PHE A 175 -5.78 -15.30 -11.05
CA PHE A 175 -5.26 -15.76 -12.34
C PHE A 175 -5.72 -17.18 -12.69
N GLN A 176 -5.93 -18.04 -11.69
CA GLN A 176 -6.37 -19.42 -11.89
C GLN A 176 -7.84 -19.48 -12.34
N THR A 177 -8.72 -18.76 -11.64
CA THR A 177 -10.16 -18.72 -11.93
C THR A 177 -10.52 -17.73 -13.03
N LYS A 178 -9.62 -16.79 -13.36
CA LYS A 178 -9.85 -15.66 -14.28
C LYS A 178 -10.98 -14.73 -13.85
N ILE A 179 -11.40 -14.80 -12.59
CA ILE A 179 -12.46 -13.94 -12.04
C ILE A 179 -11.86 -12.59 -11.66
N LEU A 180 -12.49 -11.51 -12.15
CA LEU A 180 -12.25 -10.14 -11.72
C LEU A 180 -13.36 -9.71 -10.76
N ASN A 181 -12.97 -9.42 -9.53
CA ASN A 181 -13.85 -8.80 -8.55
C ASN A 181 -13.53 -7.32 -8.43
N PHE A 182 -14.56 -6.49 -8.37
CA PHE A 182 -14.43 -5.08 -8.05
C PHE A 182 -15.39 -4.66 -6.94
N ASN A 183 -14.95 -3.71 -6.13
CA ASN A 183 -15.69 -3.05 -5.06
C ASN A 183 -15.51 -1.53 -5.21
N LEU A 184 -16.61 -0.78 -5.32
CA LEU A 184 -16.60 0.66 -5.56
C LEU A 184 -17.36 1.37 -4.44
N GLY A 185 -16.84 2.47 -3.92
CA GLY A 185 -17.55 3.27 -2.94
C GLY A 185 -16.81 4.53 -2.47
N PRO A 186 -17.46 5.36 -1.64
CA PRO A 186 -16.79 6.47 -0.99
C PRO A 186 -15.74 5.99 0.01
N PHE A 187 -14.65 6.75 0.12
CA PHE A 187 -13.63 6.57 1.16
C PHE A 187 -13.41 7.83 1.98
N ILE A 188 -12.93 7.63 3.19
CA ILE A 188 -12.31 8.65 4.04
C ILE A 188 -10.98 8.12 4.56
N ARG A 189 -9.99 8.99 4.61
CA ARG A 189 -8.63 8.70 5.04
C ARG A 189 -8.11 9.83 5.92
N PHE A 190 -7.43 9.44 6.99
CA PHE A 190 -6.69 10.32 7.88
C PHE A 190 -5.20 10.05 7.73
N ASN A 191 -4.40 11.11 7.60
CA ASN A 191 -2.95 11.05 7.61
C ASN A 191 -2.43 11.76 8.87
N PHE A 192 -1.49 11.12 9.56
CA PHE A 192 -0.80 11.65 10.75
C PHE A 192 0.71 11.70 10.50
#